data_AF-A0A518G4D7-F1
#
_entry.id   AF-A0A518G4D7-F1
#
_cell.length_a   1.000
_cell.length_b   1.000
_cell.length_c   1.000
_cell.angle_alpha   90.00
_cell.angle_beta   90.00
_cell.angle_gamma   90.00
#
_symmetry.space_group_name_H-M   'P 1'
#
loop_
_entity.id
_entity.type
_entity.pdbx_description
1 polymer ?
#
loop_
_entity_poly.entity_id
_entity_poly.type
_entity_poly.pdbx_seq_one_letter_code
_entity_poly.pdbx_strand_id
1 'polypeptide(L)' 'MPTLVSQSTLCELGRLIAEACVQGDNVSAIAERAGVSRTLVSQLRNGSCVGSPTIDKVVAILEAIGESMQIPPHS' A
#
# COMPACT_ATOMS: atom_id res chain seq x y z
N MET A 1 -11.38 10.32 15.34
CA MET A 1 -11.17 11.39 14.33
C MET A 1 -10.37 10.79 13.19
N PRO A 2 -10.79 10.90 11.92
CA PRO A 2 -9.96 10.46 10.81
C PRO A 2 -8.75 11.39 10.71
N THR A 3 -7.60 10.91 11.13
CA THR A 3 -6.34 11.59 10.91
C THR A 3 -6.03 11.51 9.42
N LEU A 4 -5.90 12.67 8.79
CA LEU A 4 -5.46 12.79 7.41
C LEU A 4 -3.96 12.44 7.36
N VAL A 5 -3.58 11.66 6.36
CA VAL A 5 -2.19 11.24 6.16
C VAL A 5 -1.44 12.36 5.43
N SER A 6 -0.25 12.71 5.91
CA SER A 6 0.62 13.70 5.26
C SER A 6 1.08 13.22 3.88
N GLN A 7 1.25 14.16 2.95
CA GLN A 7 1.67 13.87 1.58
C GLN A 7 3.01 13.12 1.49
N SER A 8 3.95 13.43 2.39
CA SER A 8 5.24 12.72 2.50
C SER A 8 5.06 11.24 2.81
N THR A 9 4.16 10.90 3.75
CA THR A 9 3.83 9.51 4.09
C THR A 9 3.16 8.79 2.92
N LEU A 10 2.28 9.46 2.17
CA LEU A 10 1.66 8.89 0.97
C LEU A 10 2.67 8.63 -0.14
N CYS A 11 3.67 9.51 -0.30
CA CYS A 11 4.75 9.36 -1.27
C CYS A 11 5.65 8.17 -0.91
N GLU A 12 6.02 8.03 0.37
CA GLU A 12 6.74 6.87 0.89
C GLU A 12 5.94 5.58 0.65
N LEU A 13 4.63 5.60 0.89
CA LEU A 13 3.76 4.45 0.64
C LEU A 13 3.74 4.04 -0.83
N GLY A 14 3.62 5.02 -1.73
CA GLY A 14 3.65 4.80 -3.17
C GLY A 14 4.95 4.14 -3.62
N ARG A 15 6.08 4.54 -3.03
CA ARG A 15 7.39 3.92 -3.24
C ARG A 15 7.40 2.46 -2.77
N LEU A 16 6.92 2.17 -1.56
CA LEU A 16 6.85 0.80 -1.03
C LEU A 16 5.97 -0.12 -1.89
N ILE A 17 4.82 0.38 -2.36
CA ILE A 17 3.94 -0.36 -3.29
C ILE A 17 4.68 -0.64 -4.60
N ALA A 18 5.44 0.33 -5.11
CA ALA A 18 6.22 0.14 -6.33
C ALA A 18 7.36 -0.89 -6.13
N GLU A 19 8.05 -0.85 -5.00
CA GLU A 19 9.10 -1.82 -4.65
C GLU A 19 8.53 -3.25 -4.52
N ALA A 20 7.40 -3.42 -3.82
CA ALA A 20 6.70 -4.70 -3.73
C ALA A 20 6.28 -5.22 -5.12
N CYS A 21 5.84 -4.32 -6.00
CA CYS A 21 5.48 -4.68 -7.37
C CYS A 21 6.69 -5.16 -8.19
N VAL A 22 7.87 -4.60 -7.97
CA VAL A 22 9.13 -5.06 -8.59
C VAL A 22 9.57 -6.42 -8.05
N GLN A 23 9.29 -6.70 -6.77
CA GLN A 23 9.57 -8.00 -6.14
C GLN A 23 8.60 -9.12 -6.56
N GLY A 24 7.59 -8.80 -7.38
CA GLY A 24 6.63 -9.77 -7.92
C GLY A 24 5.25 -9.74 -7.26
N ASP A 25 5.03 -8.85 -6.29
CA ASP A 25 3.69 -8.63 -5.77
C ASP A 25 2.84 -7.82 -6.76
N ASN A 26 1.51 -7.89 -6.62
CA ASN A 26 0.60 -7.26 -7.57
C ASN A 26 -0.28 -6.25 -6.86
N VAL A 27 -0.50 -5.09 -7.49
CA VAL A 27 -1.39 -4.04 -6.97
C VAL A 27 -2.79 -4.60 -6.60
N SER A 28 -3.28 -5.57 -7.37
CA SER A 28 -4.54 -6.28 -7.06
C SER A 28 -4.43 -7.13 -5.79
N ALA A 29 -3.35 -7.90 -5.62
CA ALA A 29 -3.13 -8.74 -4.45
C ALA A 29 -2.94 -7.91 -3.17
N ILE A 30 -2.18 -6.81 -3.25
CA ILE A 30 -2.04 -5.84 -2.15
C ILE A 30 -3.39 -5.26 -1.78
N ALA A 31 -4.20 -4.87 -2.77
CA ALA A 31 -5.52 -4.31 -2.54
C ALA A 31 -6.48 -5.33 -1.88
N GLU A 32 -6.47 -6.58 -2.33
CA GLU A 32 -7.27 -7.66 -1.76
C GLU A 32 -6.87 -7.97 -0.32
N ARG A 33 -5.57 -8.09 -0.03
CA ARG A 33 -5.04 -8.31 1.33
C ARG A 33 -5.39 -7.17 2.26
N ALA A 34 -5.24 -5.93 1.80
CA ALA A 34 -5.55 -4.74 2.57
C ALA A 34 -7.05 -4.42 2.66
N GLY A 35 -7.92 -5.15 1.95
CA GLY A 35 -9.36 -4.87 1.90
C GLY A 35 -9.71 -3.51 1.30
N VAL A 36 -8.86 -2.97 0.42
CA VAL A 36 -9.03 -1.65 -0.21
C VAL A 36 -9.27 -1.78 -1.70
N SER A 37 -9.75 -0.70 -2.34
CA SER A 37 -9.92 -0.69 -3.79
C SER A 37 -8.56 -0.63 -4.51
N ARG A 38 -8.39 -1.46 -5.54
CA ARG A 38 -7.20 -1.42 -6.43
C ARG A 38 -6.90 -0.03 -6.97
N THR A 39 -7.92 0.76 -7.28
CA THR A 39 -7.78 2.15 -7.74
C THR A 39 -7.03 3.01 -6.72
N LEU A 40 -7.30 2.83 -5.43
CA LEU A 40 -6.66 3.58 -4.35
C LEU A 40 -5.17 3.20 -4.25
N VAL A 41 -4.85 1.90 -4.32
CA VAL A 41 -3.44 1.43 -4.32
C VAL A 41 -2.70 1.93 -5.57
N SER A 42 -3.36 1.92 -6.74
CA SER A 42 -2.75 2.41 -7.97
C SER A 42 -2.57 3.93 -7.99
N GLN A 43 -3.47 4.68 -7.36
CA GLN A 43 -3.35 6.12 -7.15
C GLN A 43 -2.18 6.45 -6.23
N LEU A 44 -2.03 5.69 -5.14
CA LEU A 44 -0.91 5.82 -4.20
C LEU A 44 0.42 5.52 -4.87
N ARG A 45 0.50 4.42 -5.63
CA ARG A 45 1.68 4.08 -6.43
C ARG A 45 2.08 5.19 -7.41
N ASN A 46 1.10 5.80 -8.09
CA ASN A 46 1.36 6.90 -9.04
C ASN A 46 1.56 8.26 -8.36
N GLY A 47 1.46 8.35 -7.03
CA GLY A 47 1.50 9.61 -6.29
C GLY A 47 0.29 10.52 -6.53
N SER A 48 -0.72 10.07 -7.26
CA SER A 48 -1.94 10.81 -7.57
C SER A 48 -3.00 10.54 -6.50
N CYS A 49 -2.77 11.10 -5.31
CA CYS A 49 -3.65 10.91 -4.15
C CYS A 49 -4.82 11.92 -4.22
N VAL A 50 -5.76 11.73 -5.15
CA VAL A 50 -6.88 12.67 -5.39
C VAL A 50 -7.89 12.69 -4.22
N GLY A 51 -7.78 11.78 -3.27
CA GLY A 51 -8.44 11.87 -1.98
C GLY A 51 -7.48 11.37 -0.92
N SER A 52 -7.25 12.17 0.12
CA SER A 52 -6.41 11.78 1.26
C SER A 52 -6.96 10.48 1.85
N PRO A 53 -6.29 9.33 1.66
CA PRO A 53 -6.76 8.10 2.29
C PRO A 53 -6.69 8.27 3.80
N THR A 54 -7.61 7.63 4.51
CA THR A 54 -7.54 7.55 5.97
C THR A 54 -6.31 6.75 6.38
N ILE A 55 -5.72 7.10 7.54
CA ILE A 55 -4.59 6.34 8.10
C ILE A 55 -4.87 4.85 8.14
N ASP A 56 -6.10 4.44 8.50
CA ASP A 56 -6.55 3.04 8.52
C ASP A 56 -6.26 2.28 7.21
N LYS A 57 -6.62 2.87 6.06
CA LYS A 57 -6.36 2.27 4.74
C LYS A 57 -4.87 2.21 4.43
N VAL A 58 -4.13 3.23 4.86
CA VAL A 58 -2.68 3.31 4.65
C VAL A 58 -1.95 2.23 5.46
N VAL A 59 -2.36 2.01 6.71
CA VAL A 59 -1.83 0.96 7.58
C VAL A 59 -2.13 -0.42 7.00
N ALA A 60 -3.38 -0.68 6.59
CA ALA A 60 -3.76 -1.96 5.99
C ALA A 60 -2.93 -2.30 4.73
N ILE A 61 -2.63 -1.29 3.89
CA ILE A 61 -1.76 -1.47 2.72
C ILE A 61 -0.31 -1.77 3.14
N LEU A 62 0.19 -1.10 4.18
CA LEU A 62 1.53 -1.33 4.70
C LEU A 62 1.68 -2.76 5.24
N GLU A 63 0.69 -3.24 6.00
CA GLU A 63 0.64 -4.61 6.51
C GLU A 63 0.59 -5.63 5.38
N ALA A 64 -0.24 -5.40 4.36
CA ALA A 64 -0.33 -6.26 3.18
C ALA A 64 1.00 -6.37 2.40
N ILE A 65 1.77 -5.28 2.32
CA ILE A 65 3.12 -5.28 1.71
C ILE A 65 4.11 -6.03 2.61
N GLY A 66 4.07 -5.78 3.92
CA GLY A 66 4.92 -6.41 4.92
C GLY A 66 4.74 -7.93 4.98
N GLU A 67 3.51 -8.42 4.92
CA GLU A 67 3.20 -9.86 4.84
C GLU A 67 3.82 -10.52 3.60
N SER A 68 3.84 -9.82 2.47
CA SER A 68 4.46 -10.38 1.26
C SER A 68 5.99 -10.44 1.35
N MET A 69 6.60 -9.49 2.08
CA MET A 69 8.05 -9.43 2.27
C MET A 69 8.57 -10.38 3.38
N GLN A 70 7.69 -10.94 4.22
CA GLN A 70 8.05 -11.82 5.35
C GLN A 70 8.16 -13.31 5.03
N ILE A 71 8.18 -13.74 3.76
CA ILE A 71 8.34 -15.16 3.42
C ILE A 71 9.74 -15.42 2.86
N PRO A 72 10.66 -15.92 3.70
CA PRO A 72 11.24 -17.22 3.40
C PRO A 72 10.62 -18.28 4.33
N PRO A 73 9.99 -19.34 3.80
CA PRO A 73 9.66 -20.49 4.61
C PRO A 73 10.97 -21.13 5.06
N HIS A 74 11.18 -21.17 6.36
CA HIS A 74 12.18 -22.02 6.98
C HIS A 74 11.74 -23.46 6.75
N SER A 75 12.39 -24.19 5.85
CA SER A 75 12.29 -25.65 5.69
C SER A 75 13.57 -26.20 5.08
#